data_AF-A0A940BNJ6-F1
#
_entry.id   AF-A0A940BNJ6-F1
#
_cell.length_a   1.000
_cell.length_b   1.000
_cell.length_c   1.000
_cell.angle_alpha   90.00
_cell.angle_beta   90.00
_cell.angle_gamma   90.00
#
_symmetry.space_group_name_H-M   'P 1'
#
loop_
_entity.id
_entity.type
_entity.pdbx_description
1 polymer ?
#
loop_
_entity_poly.entity_id
_entity_poly.type
_entity_poly.pdbx_seq_one_letter_code
_entity_poly.pdbx_strand_id
1 'polypeptide(L)'
;MERFIESLCRPLQTVHGWCGVGITFLTTYLMGVRDYIIFIVIAVVLDAIFGVIVSVTKKGKFFESGRLRDSIIKLFFYLCVILLILFIDVISGNDSYIAIRIVAPIIIFCEIWSILTSYVILQPKSIAAKLLKRFMVGEIAKKLGKTEEEIKETIEGGGTENGKE
;
A
#
# COMPACT_ATOMS: atom_id res chain seq x y z
N MET A 1 -22.04 -43.99 -13.36
CA MET A 1 -20.85 -43.66 -12.55
C MET A 1 -19.72 -43.12 -13.42
N GLU A 2 -19.35 -43.81 -14.51
CA GLU A 2 -18.28 -43.38 -15.43
C GLU A 2 -18.49 -41.99 -16.05
N ARG A 3 -19.70 -41.67 -16.54
CA ARG A 3 -19.99 -40.31 -17.09
C ARG A 3 -19.86 -39.18 -16.08
N PHE A 4 -20.06 -39.48 -14.79
CA PHE A 4 -19.92 -38.51 -13.71
C PHE A 4 -18.43 -38.26 -13.41
N ILE A 5 -17.63 -39.31 -13.41
CA ILE A 5 -16.17 -39.25 -13.25
C ILE A 5 -15.52 -38.53 -14.45
N GLU A 6 -15.95 -38.81 -15.68
CA GLU A 6 -15.47 -38.10 -16.88
C GLU A 6 -15.80 -36.60 -16.85
N SER A 7 -16.97 -36.24 -16.35
CA SER A 7 -17.38 -34.83 -16.24
C SER A 7 -16.57 -34.06 -15.19
N LEU A 8 -16.08 -34.74 -14.15
CA LEU A 8 -15.16 -34.19 -13.14
C LEU A 8 -13.69 -34.15 -13.60
N CYS A 9 -13.26 -35.11 -14.43
CA CYS A 9 -11.90 -35.15 -14.97
C CYS A 9 -11.62 -34.04 -16.01
N ARG A 10 -12.63 -33.63 -16.79
CA ARG A 10 -12.48 -32.56 -17.80
C ARG A 10 -11.93 -31.24 -17.23
N PRO A 11 -12.50 -30.65 -16.15
CA PRO A 11 -11.92 -29.45 -15.55
C PRO A 11 -10.56 -29.72 -14.90
N LEU A 12 -10.33 -30.90 -14.29
CA LEU A 12 -9.04 -31.26 -13.68
C LEU A 12 -7.90 -31.49 -14.69
N GLN A 13 -8.18 -31.76 -15.96
CA GLN A 13 -7.16 -31.89 -17.01
C GLN A 13 -6.88 -30.58 -17.76
N THR A 14 -7.64 -29.52 -17.48
CA THR A 14 -7.52 -28.25 -18.19
C THR A 14 -6.79 -27.23 -17.32
N VAL A 15 -5.82 -26.50 -17.88
CA VAL A 15 -5.08 -25.43 -17.18
C VAL A 15 -6.03 -24.42 -16.51
N HIS A 16 -7.14 -24.10 -17.18
CA HIS A 16 -8.19 -23.22 -16.66
C HIS A 16 -8.88 -23.76 -15.39
N GLY A 17 -9.05 -25.09 -15.27
CA GLY A 17 -9.64 -25.70 -14.09
C GLY A 17 -8.69 -25.68 -12.90
N TRP A 18 -7.39 -25.89 -13.11
CA TRP A 18 -6.38 -25.71 -12.06
C TRP A 18 -6.29 -24.25 -11.61
N CYS A 19 -6.37 -23.28 -12.53
CA CYS A 19 -6.48 -21.87 -12.18
C CYS A 19 -7.74 -21.59 -11.33
N GLY A 20 -8.89 -22.16 -11.71
CA GLY A 20 -10.13 -22.02 -10.95
C GLY A 20 -10.05 -22.62 -9.54
N VAL A 21 -9.44 -23.80 -9.41
CA VAL A 21 -9.19 -24.43 -8.10
C VAL A 21 -8.23 -23.57 -7.27
N GLY A 22 -7.14 -23.08 -7.86
CA GLY A 22 -6.20 -22.19 -7.18
C GLY A 22 -6.85 -20.90 -6.70
N ILE A 23 -7.68 -20.26 -7.53
CA ILE A 23 -8.42 -19.04 -7.16
C ILE A 23 -9.42 -19.33 -6.03
N THR A 24 -10.18 -20.43 -6.14
CA THR A 24 -11.18 -20.79 -5.12
C THR A 24 -10.52 -21.14 -3.80
N PHE A 25 -9.42 -21.90 -3.85
CA PHE A 25 -8.61 -22.20 -2.67
C PHE A 25 -8.08 -20.91 -2.04
N LEU A 26 -7.54 -20.00 -2.84
CA LEU A 26 -7.01 -18.72 -2.37
C LEU A 26 -8.11 -17.85 -1.72
N THR A 27 -9.30 -17.77 -2.31
CA THR A 27 -10.39 -16.97 -1.73
C THR A 27 -10.95 -17.58 -0.45
N THR A 28 -11.07 -18.91 -0.38
CA THR A 28 -11.43 -19.60 0.86
C THR A 28 -10.38 -19.39 1.94
N TYR A 29 -9.10 -19.49 1.57
CA TYR A 29 -7.97 -19.31 2.47
C TYR A 29 -7.95 -17.89 3.07
N LEU A 30 -8.19 -16.87 2.26
CA LEU A 30 -8.21 -15.47 2.68
C LEU A 30 -9.48 -15.05 3.43
N MET A 31 -10.51 -15.90 3.50
CA MET A 31 -11.81 -15.54 4.07
C MET A 31 -11.72 -15.16 5.55
N GLY A 32 -10.82 -15.79 6.32
CA GLY A 32 -10.59 -15.49 7.73
C GLY A 32 -9.96 -14.11 8.00
N VAL A 33 -9.37 -13.47 6.98
CA VAL A 33 -8.64 -12.21 7.10
C VAL A 33 -9.20 -11.11 6.19
N ARG A 34 -10.40 -11.32 5.64
CA ARG A 34 -11.05 -10.48 4.63
C ARG A 34 -11.06 -9.00 5.00
N ASP A 35 -11.44 -8.69 6.24
CA ASP A 35 -11.61 -7.29 6.66
C ASP A 35 -10.27 -6.55 6.67
N TYR A 36 -9.18 -7.20 7.09
CA TYR A 36 -7.83 -6.62 7.05
C TYR A 36 -7.38 -6.33 5.61
N ILE A 37 -7.63 -7.25 4.68
CA ILE A 37 -7.30 -7.07 3.26
C ILE A 37 -8.07 -5.89 2.68
N ILE A 38 -9.37 -5.77 2.98
CA ILE A 38 -10.19 -4.64 2.52
C ILE A 38 -9.61 -3.31 3.01
N PHE A 39 -9.26 -3.20 4.29
CA PHE A 39 -8.65 -1.97 4.82
C PHE A 39 -7.30 -1.64 4.18
N ILE A 40 -6.45 -2.64 3.94
CA ILE A 40 -5.15 -2.45 3.25
C ILE A 40 -5.38 -1.98 1.82
N VAL A 41 -6.30 -2.60 1.07
CA VAL A 41 -6.62 -2.20 -0.31
C VAL A 41 -7.14 -0.75 -0.33
N ILE A 42 -8.05 -0.39 0.57
CA ILE A 42 -8.57 0.98 0.68
C ILE A 42 -7.43 1.95 0.99
N ALA A 43 -6.54 1.63 1.93
CA ALA A 43 -5.41 2.48 2.29
C ALA A 43 -4.45 2.71 1.10
N VAL A 44 -4.11 1.66 0.36
CA VAL A 44 -3.26 1.74 -0.84
C VAL A 44 -3.93 2.56 -1.95
N VAL A 45 -5.24 2.38 -2.16
CA VAL A 45 -5.99 3.15 -3.17
C VAL A 45 -6.03 4.63 -2.79
N LEU A 46 -6.26 4.96 -1.52
CA LEU A 46 -6.21 6.34 -1.03
C LEU A 46 -4.80 6.93 -1.20
N ASP A 47 -3.74 6.19 -0.86
CA ASP A 47 -2.36 6.63 -1.09
C ASP A 47 -2.09 6.92 -2.58
N ALA A 48 -2.56 6.05 -3.47
CA ALA A 48 -2.45 6.24 -4.91
C ALA A 48 -3.18 7.52 -5.36
N ILE A 49 -4.42 7.74 -4.91
CA ILE A 49 -5.22 8.94 -5.24
C ILE A 49 -4.50 10.20 -4.77
N PHE A 50 -4.10 10.27 -3.49
CA PHE A 50 -3.37 11.41 -2.95
C PHE A 50 -2.02 11.62 -3.66
N GLY A 51 -1.35 10.54 -4.04
CA GLY A 51 -0.13 10.58 -4.83
C GLY A 51 -0.31 11.18 -6.21
N VAL A 52 -1.41 10.84 -6.90
CA VAL A 52 -1.78 11.42 -8.20
C VAL A 52 -2.11 12.90 -8.04
N ILE A 53 -2.89 13.29 -7.02
CA ILE A 53 -3.21 14.71 -6.74
C ILE A 53 -1.92 15.52 -6.56
N VAL A 54 -0.97 15.03 -5.77
CA VAL A 54 0.34 15.68 -5.59
C VAL A 54 1.09 15.82 -6.92
N SER A 55 1.11 14.77 -7.75
CA SER A 55 1.77 14.81 -9.07
C SER A 55 1.16 15.86 -9.98
N VAL A 56 -0.18 15.94 -10.03
CA VAL A 56 -0.91 16.92 -10.83
C VAL A 56 -0.61 18.33 -10.34
N THR A 57 -0.77 18.60 -9.04
CA THR A 57 -0.68 19.95 -8.49
C THR A 57 0.74 20.49 -8.38
N LYS A 58 1.75 19.65 -8.11
CA LYS A 58 3.13 20.10 -7.85
C LYS A 58 4.11 19.81 -9.00
N LYS A 59 3.87 18.76 -9.78
CA LYS A 59 4.74 18.40 -10.91
C LYS A 59 4.13 18.77 -12.27
N GLY A 60 2.85 19.13 -12.34
CA GLY A 60 2.15 19.42 -13.59
C GLY A 60 1.98 18.20 -14.51
N LYS A 61 2.23 16.98 -14.01
CA LYS A 61 2.16 15.74 -14.79
C LYS A 61 0.96 14.92 -14.35
N PHE A 62 -0.02 14.79 -15.24
CA PHE A 62 -1.31 14.15 -14.96
C PHE A 62 -1.23 12.63 -14.79
N PHE A 63 -0.20 11.98 -15.34
CA PHE A 63 -0.05 10.52 -15.33
C PHE A 63 1.43 10.11 -15.31
N GLU A 64 2.06 10.07 -14.13
CA GLU A 64 3.31 9.31 -13.97
C GLU A 64 2.95 7.82 -13.85
N SER A 65 3.08 7.08 -14.97
CA SER A 65 2.86 5.63 -15.01
C SER A 65 3.68 4.86 -13.97
N GLY A 66 4.83 5.42 -13.56
CA GLY A 66 5.65 4.88 -12.47
C GLY A 66 4.91 4.82 -11.13
N ARG A 67 4.11 5.82 -10.79
CA ARG A 67 3.47 5.90 -9.47
C ARG A 67 2.34 4.88 -9.30
N LEU A 68 1.59 4.60 -10.37
CA LEU A 68 0.60 3.52 -10.38
C LEU A 68 1.26 2.15 -10.30
N ARG A 69 2.39 1.96 -11.01
CA ARG A 69 3.19 0.71 -10.91
C ARG A 69 3.68 0.49 -9.49
N ASP A 70 4.17 1.53 -8.82
CA ASP A 70 4.59 1.43 -7.42
C ASP A 70 3.45 1.01 -6.49
N SER A 71 2.23 1.53 -6.67
CA SER A 71 1.06 1.10 -5.89
C SER A 71 0.68 -0.36 -6.16
N ILE A 72 0.79 -0.83 -7.41
CA ILE A 72 0.56 -2.24 -7.76
C ILE A 72 1.63 -3.13 -7.11
N ILE A 73 2.89 -2.71 -7.14
CA ILE A 73 4.00 -3.43 -6.51
C ILE A 73 3.80 -3.51 -4.99
N LYS A 74 3.44 -2.40 -4.33
CA LYS A 74 3.09 -2.38 -2.90
C LYS A 74 2.00 -3.41 -2.58
N LEU A 75 0.90 -3.40 -3.35
CA LEU A 75 -0.21 -4.32 -3.15
C LEU A 75 0.21 -5.79 -3.30
N PHE A 76 1.04 -6.10 -4.30
CA PHE A 76 1.58 -7.43 -4.51
C PHE A 76 2.46 -7.88 -3.33
N PHE A 77 3.38 -7.03 -2.86
CA PHE A 77 4.21 -7.34 -1.70
C PHE A 77 3.38 -7.55 -0.43
N TYR A 78 2.36 -6.71 -0.17
CA TYR A 78 1.47 -6.90 0.97
C TYR A 78 0.67 -8.18 0.88
N LEU A 79 0.19 -8.55 -0.30
CA LEU A 79 -0.48 -9.83 -0.50
C LEU A 79 0.46 -11.00 -0.19
N CYS A 80 1.70 -10.96 -0.66
CA CYS A 80 2.70 -12.00 -0.35
C CYS A 80 2.98 -12.10 1.16
N VAL A 81 3.16 -10.96 1.85
CA VAL A 81 3.40 -10.94 3.30
C VAL A 81 2.20 -11.51 4.05
N ILE A 82 0.98 -11.09 3.70
CA ILE A 82 -0.26 -11.57 4.31
C ILE A 82 -0.40 -13.08 4.13
N LEU A 83 -0.12 -13.61 2.93
CA LEU A 83 -0.20 -15.04 2.66
C LEU A 83 0.82 -15.83 3.49
N LEU A 84 2.06 -15.36 3.62
CA LEU A 84 3.07 -16.02 4.44
C LEU A 84 2.73 -16.01 5.93
N ILE A 85 2.23 -14.88 6.45
CA ILE A 85 1.84 -14.78 7.86
C ILE A 85 0.60 -15.63 8.15
N LEU A 86 -0.38 -15.63 7.25
CA LEU A 86 -1.55 -16.50 7.36
C LEU A 86 -1.15 -17.98 7.33
N PHE A 87 -0.15 -18.35 6.52
CA PHE A 87 0.41 -19.70 6.50
C PHE A 87 1.03 -20.10 7.83
N ILE A 88 1.72 -19.18 8.51
CA ILE A 88 2.26 -19.40 9.84
C ILE A 88 1.13 -19.59 10.87
N ASP A 89 0.10 -18.75 10.84
CA ASP A 89 -1.05 -18.87 11.76
C ASP A 89 -1.77 -20.22 11.58
N VAL A 90 -1.96 -20.66 10.32
CA VAL A 90 -2.61 -21.95 10.01
C VAL A 90 -1.77 -23.14 10.45
N ILE A 91 -0.45 -23.14 10.19
CA ILE A 91 0.44 -24.23 10.65
C ILE A 91 0.52 -24.28 12.17
N SER A 92 0.44 -23.13 12.83
CA SER A 92 0.50 -23.02 14.28
C SER A 92 -0.82 -23.39 14.97
N GLY A 93 -1.87 -23.74 14.21
CA GLY A 93 -3.20 -24.06 14.73
C GLY A 93 -3.88 -22.88 15.41
N ASN A 94 -3.55 -21.66 14.98
CA ASN A 94 -4.05 -20.44 15.60
C ASN A 94 -5.31 -19.93 14.90
N ASP A 95 -6.46 -20.45 15.30
CA ASP A 95 -7.77 -20.06 14.74
C ASP A 95 -8.13 -18.58 14.96
N SER A 96 -7.42 -17.90 15.87
CA SER A 96 -7.62 -16.47 16.12
C SER A 96 -6.85 -15.57 15.14
N TYR A 97 -5.95 -16.11 14.33
CA TYR A 97 -5.09 -15.37 13.40
C TYR A 97 -4.34 -14.21 14.09
N ILE A 98 -3.63 -14.51 15.18
CA ILE A 98 -2.99 -13.45 16.00
C ILE A 98 -1.88 -12.75 15.22
N ALA A 99 -1.10 -13.47 14.41
CA ALA A 99 0.00 -12.86 13.67
C ALA A 99 -0.54 -11.86 12.63
N ILE A 100 -1.60 -12.20 11.89
CA ILE A 100 -2.20 -11.25 10.94
C ILE A 100 -2.80 -10.02 11.63
N ARG A 101 -3.40 -10.20 12.82
CA ARG A 101 -3.98 -9.10 13.62
C ARG A 101 -2.94 -8.07 14.04
N ILE A 102 -1.69 -8.49 14.18
CA ILE A 102 -0.57 -7.61 14.53
C ILE A 102 0.02 -6.98 13.27
N VAL A 103 0.25 -7.76 12.22
CA VAL A 103 0.93 -7.29 11.00
C VAL A 103 0.05 -6.36 10.16
N ALA A 104 -1.25 -6.64 10.02
CA ALA A 104 -2.12 -5.85 9.16
C ALA A 104 -2.25 -4.37 9.60
N PRO A 105 -2.43 -4.03 10.90
CA PRO A 105 -2.38 -2.65 11.35
C PRO A 105 -1.05 -1.95 11.07
N ILE A 106 0.08 -2.66 11.10
CA ILE A 106 1.40 -2.09 10.76
C ILE A 106 1.44 -1.71 9.28
N ILE A 107 0.95 -2.57 8.39
CA ILE A 107 0.84 -2.26 6.95
C ILE A 107 -0.05 -1.04 6.73
N ILE A 108 -1.23 -1.00 7.38
CA ILE A 108 -2.15 0.14 7.29
C ILE A 108 -1.47 1.42 7.81
N PHE A 109 -0.72 1.33 8.90
CA PHE A 109 0.04 2.46 9.45
C PHE A 109 1.09 2.98 8.46
N CYS A 110 1.81 2.09 7.76
CA CYS A 110 2.73 2.47 6.70
C CYS A 110 2.01 3.23 5.55
N GLU A 111 0.80 2.82 5.19
CA GLU A 111 0.03 3.53 4.16
C GLU A 111 -0.53 4.87 4.64
N ILE A 112 -0.99 4.95 5.89
CA ILE A 112 -1.38 6.23 6.52
C ILE A 112 -0.19 7.20 6.52
N TRP A 113 1.01 6.71 6.85
CA TRP A 113 2.23 7.49 6.78
C TRP A 113 2.44 8.03 5.36
N SER A 114 2.38 7.17 4.34
CA SER A 114 2.51 7.62 2.95
C SER A 114 1.46 8.68 2.57
N ILE A 115 0.20 8.52 2.98
CA ILE A 115 -0.87 9.51 2.74
C ILE A 115 -0.56 10.85 3.41
N LEU A 116 -0.11 10.82 4.67
CA LEU A 116 0.29 12.02 5.42
C LEU A 116 1.40 12.78 4.68
N THR A 117 2.37 12.08 4.08
CA THR A 117 3.40 12.72 3.26
C THR A 117 2.78 13.47 2.09
N SER A 118 1.84 12.84 1.39
CA SER A 118 1.14 13.45 0.26
C SER A 118 0.35 14.70 0.69
N TYR A 119 -0.32 14.63 1.85
CA TYR A 119 -1.04 15.77 2.43
C TYR A 119 -0.10 16.93 2.79
N VAL A 120 1.03 16.63 3.45
CA VAL A 120 2.06 17.61 3.84
C VAL A 120 2.63 18.36 2.63
N ILE A 121 2.78 17.68 1.49
CA ILE A 121 3.22 18.29 0.24
C ILE A 121 2.18 19.27 -0.31
N LEU A 122 0.88 18.95 -0.19
CA LEU A 122 -0.21 19.81 -0.65
C LEU A 122 -0.40 21.03 0.25
N GLN A 123 -0.32 20.86 1.56
CA GLN A 123 -0.56 21.90 2.57
C GLN A 123 0.69 22.18 3.43
N PRO A 124 1.73 22.79 2.85
CA PRO A 124 3.02 22.99 3.54
C PRO A 124 2.98 24.05 4.65
N LYS A 125 1.92 24.84 4.76
CA LYS A 125 1.82 26.02 5.64
C LYS A 125 1.33 25.72 7.06
N SER A 126 0.79 24.52 7.33
CA SER A 126 0.31 24.18 8.68
C SER A 126 1.48 23.83 9.62
N ILE A 127 1.33 24.14 10.91
CA ILE A 127 2.35 23.87 11.93
C ILE A 127 2.63 22.36 12.04
N ALA A 128 1.58 21.53 11.98
CA ALA A 128 1.70 20.08 11.94
C ALA A 128 2.48 19.60 10.70
N ALA A 129 2.28 20.22 9.53
CA ALA A 129 3.03 19.86 8.34
C ALA A 129 4.52 20.19 8.47
N LYS A 130 4.90 21.30 9.13
CA LYS A 130 6.32 21.62 9.38
C LYS A 130 7.00 20.57 10.27
N LEU A 131 6.30 20.09 11.30
CA LEU A 131 6.80 19.02 12.18
C LEU A 131 6.91 17.69 11.44
N LEU A 132 5.85 17.27 10.74
CA LEU A 132 5.83 16.03 9.96
C LEU A 132 6.86 16.01 8.83
N LYS A 133 7.13 17.16 8.20
CA LYS A 133 8.20 17.29 7.20
C LYS A 133 9.55 16.80 7.71
N ARG A 134 9.90 17.10 8.96
CA ARG A 134 11.18 16.67 9.56
C ARG A 134 11.26 15.16 9.72
N PHE A 135 10.14 14.51 10.06
CA PHE A 135 10.10 13.05 10.22
C PHE A 135 10.02 12.28 8.90
N MET A 136 9.56 12.94 7.83
CA MET A 136 9.23 12.30 6.55
C MET A 136 10.08 12.80 5.38
N VAL A 137 11.23 13.43 5.65
CA VAL A 137 12.08 14.07 4.62
C VAL A 137 12.38 13.13 3.46
N GLY A 138 12.80 11.89 3.73
CA GLY A 138 13.17 10.92 2.70
C GLY A 138 11.99 10.51 1.81
N GLU A 139 10.79 10.38 2.37
CA GLU A 139 9.61 10.03 1.58
C GLU A 139 9.10 11.22 0.75
N ILE A 140 9.23 12.45 1.28
CA ILE A 140 8.95 13.67 0.52
C ILE A 140 9.94 13.81 -0.64
N ALA A 141 11.24 13.61 -0.40
CA ALA A 141 12.31 13.64 -1.39
C ALA A 141 12.01 12.67 -2.54
N LYS A 142 11.66 11.42 -2.21
CA LYS A 142 11.22 10.41 -3.18
C LYS A 142 10.00 10.85 -3.98
N LYS A 143 8.96 11.41 -3.33
CA LYS A 143 7.71 11.82 -3.99
C LYS A 143 7.87 13.06 -4.88
N LEU A 144 8.78 13.97 -4.53
CA LEU A 144 9.09 15.18 -5.30
C LEU A 144 10.20 14.98 -6.33
N GLY A 145 10.99 13.91 -6.25
CA GLY A 145 12.17 13.71 -7.09
C GLY A 145 13.28 14.72 -6.78
N LYS A 146 13.36 15.16 -5.52
CA LYS A 146 14.36 16.12 -5.03
C LYS A 146 15.30 15.42 -4.04
N THR A 147 16.48 15.99 -3.85
CA THR A 147 17.43 15.51 -2.84
C THR A 147 16.93 15.86 -1.43
N GLU A 148 17.22 15.02 -0.44
CA GLU A 148 16.85 15.29 0.96
C GLU A 148 17.44 16.61 1.47
N GLU A 149 18.64 16.98 1.01
CA GLU A 149 19.34 18.23 1.35
C GLU A 149 18.53 19.47 0.92
N GLU A 150 18.00 19.50 -0.31
CA GLU A 150 17.16 20.61 -0.80
C GLU A 150 15.89 20.79 0.05
N ILE A 151 15.34 19.68 0.56
CA ILE A 151 14.14 19.72 1.41
C ILE A 151 14.50 20.20 2.82
N LYS A 152 15.65 19.77 3.37
CA LYS A 152 16.14 20.24 4.67
C LYS A 152 16.47 21.73 4.64
N GLU A 153 17.15 22.22 3.61
CA GLU A 153 17.41 23.65 3.42
C GLU A 153 16.12 24.45 3.34
N THR A 154 15.08 23.94 2.68
CA THR A 154 13.76 24.59 2.66
C THR A 154 13.08 24.60 4.05
N ILE A 155 13.30 23.57 4.87
CA ILE A 155 12.75 23.46 6.23
C ILE A 155 13.51 24.35 7.22
N GLU A 156 14.84 24.48 7.06
CA GLU A 156 15.73 25.22 7.95
C GLU A 156 15.85 26.70 7.56
N GLY A 157 15.89 27.01 6.26
CA GLY A 157 15.95 28.38 5.72
C GLY A 157 14.61 29.14 5.80
N GLY A 158 13.48 28.44 5.95
CA GLY A 158 12.15 29.05 6.13
C GLY A 158 11.91 29.68 7.51
N GLY A 159 12.95 29.82 8.35
CA GLY A 159 12.93 30.51 9.64
C GLY A 159 13.33 31.98 9.59
N THR A 160 13.85 32.49 8.47
CA THR A 160 14.44 33.84 8.36
C THR A 160 13.98 34.64 7.14
N GLU A 161 12.72 34.52 6.73
CA GLU A 161 12.11 35.51 5.82
C GLU A 161 10.71 35.89 6.31
N ASN A 162 10.68 36.73 7.34
CA ASN A 162 9.65 37.74 7.55
C ASN A 162 10.20 38.78 8.54
N GLY A 163 11.06 39.64 8.04
CA GLY A 163 11.58 40.81 8.73
C GLY A 163 12.41 41.63 7.76
N LYS A 164 11.84 42.77 7.33
CA LYS A 164 12.33 43.76 6.34
C LYS A 164 11.97 43.37 4.90
N GLU A 165 11.29 44.19 4.10
CA GLU A 165 10.85 45.59 4.17
C GLU A 165 9.60 45.74 3.30
#